data_AF-A0A424KLE2-F1
#
_entry.id   AF-A0A424KLE2-F1
#
_cell.length_a   1.000
_cell.length_b   1.000
_cell.length_c   1.000
_cell.angle_alpha   90.00
_cell.angle_beta   90.00
_cell.angle_gamma   90.00
#
_symmetry.space_group_name_H-M   'P 1'
#
loop_
_entity.id
_entity.type
_entity.pdbx_description
1 polymer ?
#
loop_
_entity_poly.entity_id
_entity_poly.type
_entity_poly.pdbx_seq_one_letter_code
_entity_poly.pdbx_strand_id
1 'polypeptide(L)'
;MENLSLNNLTINKWRRYMKISFFKSLVCIIFVVFSTSVIANAPEKPPKKWPCDQVYNPKLNLTAIWQGPPIEQELKDWWKNDDVIEYVNKLADPVLEESEGIKLIEEFAKKYSYFGLIKKSEQKQKLIFLFAGLYQKAKDRRNRQYVGIIKFVDRQESIRKAIGSSSKLIRKYRKAKLNEKDPKFAQASAQLKWNTRVFDQRTRLTEYICEEPVFNTQRLGYQARKILEYIQ
;
A
#
# COMPACT_ATOMS: atom_id res chain seq x y z
N MET A 1 19.94 -80.23 0.29
CA MET A 1 19.29 -79.16 1.09
C MET A 1 19.95 -77.80 0.79
N GLU A 2 19.86 -77.30 -0.46
CA GLU A 2 20.54 -76.03 -0.80
C GLU A 2 19.74 -75.09 -1.72
N ASN A 3 18.64 -75.54 -2.33
CA ASN A 3 17.90 -74.74 -3.31
C ASN A 3 16.72 -73.91 -2.74
N LEU A 4 16.50 -73.92 -1.43
CA LEU A 4 15.38 -73.21 -0.79
C LEU A 4 15.77 -71.87 -0.11
N SER A 5 17.06 -71.61 0.13
CA SER A 5 17.49 -70.35 0.78
C SER A 5 17.70 -69.18 -0.22
N LEU A 6 18.08 -69.47 -1.47
CA LEU A 6 18.36 -68.46 -2.49
C LEU A 6 17.10 -67.73 -3.01
N ASN A 7 15.94 -68.39 -3.02
CA ASN A 7 14.68 -67.79 -3.50
C ASN A 7 14.06 -66.80 -2.50
N ASN A 8 14.27 -66.97 -1.20
CA ASN A 8 13.68 -66.07 -0.19
C ASN A 8 14.45 -64.74 -0.06
N LEU A 9 15.75 -64.71 -0.36
CA LEU A 9 16.57 -63.50 -0.36
C LEU A 9 16.27 -62.58 -1.55
N THR A 10 15.99 -63.14 -2.73
CA THR A 10 15.63 -62.38 -3.92
C THR A 10 14.24 -61.76 -3.79
N ILE A 11 13.23 -62.51 -3.36
CA ILE A 11 11.84 -62.01 -3.20
C ILE A 11 11.76 -60.83 -2.21
N ASN A 12 12.49 -60.90 -1.09
CA ASN A 12 12.52 -59.84 -0.09
C ASN A 12 13.26 -58.57 -0.57
N LYS A 13 14.29 -58.72 -1.42
CA LYS A 13 15.01 -57.59 -2.03
C LYS A 13 14.12 -56.87 -3.05
N TRP A 14 13.37 -57.60 -3.88
CA TRP A 14 12.41 -57.04 -4.84
C TRP A 14 11.24 -56.32 -4.17
N ARG A 15 10.68 -56.88 -3.09
CA ARG A 15 9.63 -56.21 -2.28
C ARG A 15 10.11 -54.90 -1.65
N ARG A 16 11.37 -54.83 -1.21
CA ARG A 16 11.96 -53.62 -0.61
C ARG A 16 12.29 -52.55 -1.66
N TYR A 17 12.76 -52.95 -2.85
CA TYR A 17 12.94 -52.05 -3.99
C TYR A 17 11.61 -51.52 -4.54
N MET A 18 10.57 -52.35 -4.64
CA MET A 18 9.22 -51.90 -5.04
C MET A 18 8.62 -50.92 -4.03
N LYS A 19 8.73 -51.18 -2.71
CA LYS A 19 8.23 -50.25 -1.69
C LYS A 19 8.94 -48.90 -1.71
N ILE A 20 10.27 -48.87 -1.91
CA ILE A 20 11.04 -47.63 -2.02
C ILE A 20 10.71 -46.87 -3.31
N SER A 21 10.47 -47.58 -4.42
CA SER A 21 10.03 -46.96 -5.68
C SER A 21 8.62 -46.38 -5.58
N PHE A 22 7.68 -47.10 -4.95
CA PHE A 22 6.32 -46.62 -4.70
C PHE A 22 6.30 -45.39 -3.78
N PHE A 23 7.11 -45.39 -2.72
CA PHE A 23 7.19 -44.26 -1.79
C PHE A 23 7.82 -43.02 -2.44
N LYS A 24 8.85 -43.19 -3.28
CA LYS A 24 9.43 -42.10 -4.08
C LYS A 24 8.44 -41.56 -5.12
N SER A 25 7.67 -42.43 -5.77
CA SER A 25 6.66 -42.03 -6.75
C SER A 25 5.48 -41.28 -6.08
N LEU A 26 5.03 -41.71 -4.90
CA LEU A 26 4.00 -41.03 -4.13
C LEU A 26 4.44 -39.64 -3.63
N VAL A 27 5.69 -39.50 -3.16
CA VAL A 27 6.26 -38.21 -2.73
C VAL A 27 6.43 -37.24 -3.91
N CYS A 28 6.82 -37.71 -5.09
CA CYS A 28 6.88 -36.88 -6.30
C CYS A 28 5.49 -36.41 -6.77
N ILE A 29 4.46 -37.26 -6.66
CA ILE A 29 3.09 -36.88 -7.03
C ILE A 29 2.52 -35.82 -6.07
N ILE A 30 2.81 -35.93 -4.77
CA ILE A 30 2.39 -34.92 -3.76
C ILE A 30 3.09 -33.56 -4.00
N PHE A 31 4.35 -33.56 -4.44
CA PHE A 31 5.08 -32.32 -4.76
C PHE A 31 4.54 -31.60 -6.01
N VAL A 32 3.99 -32.33 -6.98
CA VAL A 32 3.43 -31.73 -8.21
C VAL A 32 2.05 -31.11 -7.97
N VAL A 33 1.25 -31.66 -7.05
CA VAL A 33 -0.14 -31.20 -6.79
C VAL A 33 -0.20 -29.89 -5.99
N PHE A 34 0.86 -29.49 -5.28
CA PHE A 34 0.89 -28.23 -4.51
C PHE A 34 1.39 -27.01 -5.28
N SER A 35 1.54 -27.10 -6.61
CA SER A 35 1.81 -25.94 -7.47
C SER A 35 0.54 -25.11 -7.68
N THR A 36 0.04 -24.48 -6.62
CA THR A 36 -0.94 -23.40 -6.78
C THR A 36 -0.23 -22.20 -7.39
N SER A 37 -0.44 -21.98 -8.68
CA SER A 37 0.03 -20.79 -9.37
C SER A 37 -0.61 -19.57 -8.70
N VAL A 38 0.17 -18.82 -7.92
CA VAL A 38 -0.26 -17.51 -7.42
C VAL A 38 -0.35 -16.59 -8.63
N ILE A 39 -1.57 -16.35 -9.10
CA ILE A 39 -1.83 -15.39 -10.17
C ILE A 39 -1.65 -13.99 -9.56
N ALA A 40 -0.45 -13.43 -9.72
CA ALA A 40 -0.23 -12.02 -9.45
C ALA A 40 -0.97 -11.21 -10.52
N ASN A 41 -1.90 -10.35 -10.11
CA ASN A 41 -2.51 -9.40 -11.03
C ASN A 41 -1.42 -8.49 -11.60
N ALA A 42 -1.42 -8.31 -12.92
CA ALA A 42 -0.52 -7.37 -13.56
C ALA A 42 -0.75 -5.95 -12.99
N PRO A 43 0.32 -5.17 -12.73
CA PRO A 43 0.17 -3.81 -12.24
C PRO A 43 -0.67 -2.98 -13.21
N GLU A 44 -1.57 -2.16 -12.66
CA GLU A 44 -2.38 -1.25 -13.48
C GLU A 44 -1.45 -0.29 -14.22
N LYS A 45 -1.70 -0.08 -15.52
CA LYS A 45 -0.89 0.84 -16.30
C LYS A 45 -1.02 2.26 -15.72
N PRO A 46 0.09 2.97 -15.47
CA PRO A 46 0.04 4.32 -14.95
C PRO A 46 -0.71 5.24 -15.92
N PRO A 47 -1.47 6.23 -15.42
CA PRO A 47 -1.93 7.30 -16.28
C PRO A 47 -0.72 8.04 -16.87
N LYS A 48 -0.87 8.60 -18.07
CA LYS A 48 0.21 9.32 -18.79
C LYS A 48 0.90 10.41 -17.95
N LYS A 49 0.24 10.90 -16.91
CA LYS A 49 0.67 12.03 -16.07
C LYS A 49 1.03 11.64 -14.65
N TRP A 50 1.32 10.36 -14.40
CA TRP A 50 1.86 9.92 -13.12
C TRP A 50 3.26 10.51 -12.90
N PRO A 51 3.51 11.29 -11.83
CA PRO A 51 4.78 12.00 -11.64
C PRO A 51 5.77 11.30 -10.71
N CYS A 52 5.34 10.25 -10.02
CA CYS A 52 6.13 9.62 -8.97
C CYS A 52 7.05 8.55 -9.57
N ASP A 53 8.27 8.44 -9.04
CA ASP A 53 9.19 7.33 -9.37
C ASP A 53 8.63 5.97 -8.91
N GLN A 54 7.79 6.00 -7.88
CA GLN A 54 7.09 4.83 -7.37
C GLN A 54 6.08 4.28 -8.39
N VAL A 55 5.97 2.95 -8.46
CA VAL A 55 5.00 2.26 -9.33
C VAL A 55 3.59 2.73 -9.02
N TYR A 56 2.82 3.01 -10.08
CA TYR A 56 1.41 3.34 -9.95
C TYR A 56 0.63 2.15 -9.37
N ASN A 57 0.26 2.27 -8.09
CA ASN A 57 -0.49 1.25 -7.38
C ASN A 57 -1.63 1.89 -6.58
N PRO A 58 -2.76 2.26 -7.21
CA PRO A 58 -3.83 2.98 -6.53
C PRO A 58 -4.55 2.10 -5.50
N LYS A 59 -4.56 0.78 -5.70
CA LYS A 59 -5.24 -0.18 -4.83
C LYS A 59 -4.33 -0.60 -3.67
N LEU A 60 -4.82 -0.40 -2.45
CA LEU A 60 -4.15 -0.89 -1.26
C LEU A 60 -4.28 -2.42 -1.22
N ASN A 61 -3.15 -3.14 -1.13
CA ASN A 61 -3.16 -4.60 -1.08
C ASN A 61 -3.34 -5.07 0.37
N LEU A 62 -4.52 -5.62 0.68
CA LEU A 62 -4.84 -6.16 2.01
C LEU A 62 -3.91 -7.31 2.41
N THR A 63 -3.64 -8.27 1.51
CA THR A 63 -2.89 -9.49 1.85
C THR A 63 -1.41 -9.22 2.10
N ALA A 64 -0.89 -8.10 1.58
CA ALA A 64 0.46 -7.64 1.88
C ALA A 64 0.58 -6.98 3.27
N ILE A 65 -0.54 -6.55 3.86
CA ILE A 65 -0.56 -5.75 5.10
C ILE A 65 -1.08 -6.58 6.27
N TRP A 66 -2.04 -7.46 6.04
CA TRP A 66 -2.76 -8.19 7.06
C TRP A 66 -2.56 -9.69 6.93
N GLN A 67 -2.09 -10.31 8.02
CA GLN A 67 -1.90 -11.76 8.15
C GLN A 67 -2.87 -12.38 9.17
N GLY A 68 -3.94 -11.65 9.53
CA GLY A 68 -4.96 -12.11 10.47
C GLY A 68 -6.15 -12.76 9.77
N PRO A 69 -7.25 -12.99 10.52
CA PRO A 69 -8.50 -13.48 9.95
C PRO A 69 -9.02 -12.59 8.83
N PRO A 70 -9.82 -13.13 7.88
CA PRO A 70 -10.51 -12.33 6.87
C PRO A 70 -11.35 -11.22 7.53
N ILE A 71 -11.49 -10.08 6.86
CA ILE A 71 -12.12 -8.86 7.43
C ILE A 71 -13.35 -8.38 6.64
N GLU A 72 -13.85 -9.17 5.69
CA GLU A 72 -14.91 -8.76 4.77
C GLU A 72 -16.23 -8.44 5.48
N GLN A 73 -16.48 -9.10 6.61
CA GLN A 73 -17.64 -8.83 7.46
C GLN A 73 -17.41 -7.56 8.27
N GLU A 74 -16.25 -7.44 8.91
CA GLU A 74 -15.90 -6.31 9.77
C GLU A 74 -15.82 -5.00 8.99
N LEU A 75 -15.41 -5.04 7.72
CA LEU A 75 -15.46 -3.88 6.82
C LEU A 75 -16.86 -3.31 6.65
N LYS A 76 -17.91 -4.13 6.79
CA LYS A 76 -19.31 -3.70 6.66
C LYS A 76 -19.87 -3.09 7.94
N ASP A 77 -19.31 -3.44 9.10
CA ASP A 77 -19.97 -3.22 10.39
C ASP A 77 -19.08 -2.52 11.44
N TRP A 78 -17.79 -2.26 11.20
CA TRP A 78 -16.93 -1.62 12.19
C TRP A 78 -17.44 -0.24 12.65
N TRP A 79 -18.10 0.50 11.76
CA TRP A 79 -18.69 1.81 12.04
C TRP A 79 -19.93 1.75 12.96
N LYS A 80 -20.42 0.56 13.30
CA LYS A 80 -21.48 0.37 14.30
C LYS A 80 -20.95 0.33 15.72
N ASN A 81 -19.64 0.42 15.90
CA ASN A 81 -18.96 0.33 17.18
C ASN A 81 -18.32 1.69 17.49
N ASP A 82 -18.96 2.49 18.35
CA ASP A 82 -18.52 3.87 18.67
C ASP A 82 -17.09 3.90 19.23
N ASP A 83 -16.77 2.93 20.07
CA ASP A 83 -15.44 2.71 20.63
C ASP A 83 -14.39 2.43 19.54
N VAL A 84 -14.70 1.59 18.55
CA VAL A 84 -13.83 1.33 17.40
C VAL A 84 -13.68 2.61 16.58
N ILE A 85 -14.76 3.35 16.31
CA ILE A 85 -14.70 4.61 15.55
C ILE A 85 -13.75 5.61 16.19
N GLU A 86 -13.84 5.79 17.50
CA GLU A 86 -12.97 6.70 18.25
C GLU A 86 -11.49 6.35 18.04
N TYR A 87 -11.11 5.10 18.26
CA TYR A 87 -9.71 4.67 18.12
C TYR A 87 -9.24 4.65 16.66
N VAL A 88 -10.09 4.26 15.71
CA VAL A 88 -9.79 4.39 14.27
C VAL A 88 -9.51 5.84 13.90
N ASN A 89 -10.27 6.80 14.44
CA ASN A 89 -10.06 8.22 14.18
C ASN A 89 -8.72 8.71 14.76
N LYS A 90 -8.42 8.37 16.02
CA LYS A 90 -7.14 8.72 16.66
C LYS A 90 -5.95 8.12 15.90
N LEU A 91 -5.99 6.81 15.62
CA LEU A 91 -4.91 6.07 14.97
C LEU A 91 -4.71 6.44 13.49
N ALA A 92 -5.74 6.95 12.82
CA ALA A 92 -5.66 7.41 11.43
C ALA A 92 -5.18 8.86 11.29
N ASP A 93 -4.90 9.55 12.39
CA ASP A 93 -4.31 10.88 12.37
C ASP A 93 -2.92 10.82 11.69
N PRO A 94 -2.69 11.59 10.61
CA PRO A 94 -1.40 11.58 9.92
C PRO A 94 -0.22 12.05 10.77
N VAL A 95 -0.44 12.88 11.80
CA VAL A 95 0.64 13.42 12.64
C VAL A 95 0.93 12.58 13.89
N LEU A 96 0.11 11.57 14.19
CA LEU A 96 0.32 10.68 15.33
C LEU A 96 1.66 9.95 15.21
N GLU A 97 2.49 9.96 16.25
CA GLU A 97 3.74 9.21 16.25
C GLU A 97 3.50 7.70 16.36
N GLU A 98 4.40 6.89 15.80
CA GLU A 98 4.29 5.43 15.87
C GLU A 98 4.26 4.92 17.33
N SER A 99 5.09 5.50 18.20
CA SER A 99 5.17 5.11 19.61
C SER A 99 3.84 5.35 20.36
N GLU A 100 3.14 6.44 20.05
CA GLU A 100 1.82 6.77 20.60
C GLU A 100 0.72 5.89 19.98
N GLY A 101 0.79 5.63 18.67
CA GLY A 101 -0.12 4.71 17.99
C GLY A 101 -0.06 3.30 18.56
N ILE A 102 1.15 2.81 18.88
CA ILE A 102 1.33 1.54 19.58
C ILE A 102 0.60 1.58 20.92
N LYS A 103 0.84 2.60 21.77
CA LYS A 103 0.18 2.73 23.08
C LYS A 103 -1.34 2.74 22.97
N LEU A 104 -1.91 3.45 21.99
CA LEU A 104 -3.36 3.47 21.74
C LEU A 104 -3.92 2.10 21.38
N ILE A 105 -3.20 1.30 20.58
CA ILE A 105 -3.60 -0.08 20.25
C ILE A 105 -3.55 -0.96 21.51
N GLU A 106 -2.51 -0.82 22.33
CA GLU A 106 -2.40 -1.59 23.59
C GLU A 106 -3.51 -1.22 24.58
N GLU A 107 -3.83 0.07 24.70
CA GLU A 107 -4.92 0.58 25.52
C GLU A 107 -6.26 0.02 25.05
N PHE A 108 -6.52 0.07 23.74
CA PHE A 108 -7.71 -0.53 23.15
C PHE A 108 -7.78 -2.04 23.44
N ALA A 109 -6.69 -2.77 23.24
CA ALA A 109 -6.64 -4.20 23.51
C ALA A 109 -6.92 -4.52 24.99
N LYS A 110 -6.32 -3.75 25.91
CA LYS A 110 -6.51 -3.90 27.38
C LYS A 110 -7.95 -3.61 27.79
N LYS A 111 -8.61 -2.62 27.17
CA LYS A 111 -10.02 -2.29 27.45
C LYS A 111 -10.95 -3.51 27.28
N TYR A 112 -10.65 -4.42 26.36
CA TYR A 112 -11.44 -5.64 26.15
C TYR A 112 -10.83 -6.92 26.75
N SER A 113 -9.77 -6.82 27.56
CA SER A 113 -9.26 -7.95 28.35
C SER A 113 -9.28 -7.72 29.86
N TYR A 114 -9.38 -6.47 30.30
CA TYR A 114 -9.26 -6.12 31.70
C TYR A 114 -10.46 -6.64 32.53
N PHE A 115 -10.17 -7.14 33.73
CA PHE A 115 -11.08 -7.77 34.69
C PHE A 115 -11.68 -9.15 34.35
N GLY A 116 -11.32 -9.79 33.23
CA GLY A 116 -11.84 -11.14 32.92
C GLY A 116 -13.37 -11.18 32.68
N LEU A 117 -14.00 -10.00 32.55
CA LEU A 117 -15.43 -9.83 32.28
C LEU A 117 -15.78 -10.06 30.82
N ILE A 118 -14.80 -9.92 29.92
CA ILE A 118 -14.98 -10.00 28.47
C ILE A 118 -14.30 -11.26 27.93
N LYS A 119 -15.03 -12.01 27.11
CA LYS A 119 -14.50 -13.26 26.50
C LYS A 119 -13.37 -12.91 25.53
N LYS A 120 -12.30 -13.70 25.50
CA LYS A 120 -11.18 -13.57 24.54
C LYS A 120 -11.66 -13.48 23.07
N SER A 121 -12.79 -14.11 22.75
CA SER A 121 -13.43 -14.01 21.43
C SER A 121 -13.93 -12.61 21.09
N GLU A 122 -14.48 -11.89 22.07
CA GLU A 122 -15.02 -10.53 21.91
C GLU A 122 -13.88 -9.52 21.76
N GLN A 123 -12.81 -9.65 22.56
CA GLN A 123 -11.57 -8.86 22.38
C GLN A 123 -11.03 -9.01 20.96
N LYS A 124 -10.88 -10.25 20.51
CA LYS A 124 -10.40 -10.56 19.16
C LYS A 124 -11.28 -9.91 18.10
N GLN A 125 -12.60 -10.01 18.23
CA GLN A 125 -13.53 -9.40 17.29
C GLN A 125 -13.38 -7.86 17.24
N LYS A 126 -13.29 -7.19 18.40
CA LYS A 126 -13.09 -5.73 18.47
C LYS A 126 -11.78 -5.29 17.83
N LEU A 127 -10.71 -6.08 17.96
CA LEU A 127 -9.42 -5.81 17.33
C LEU A 127 -9.46 -6.02 15.81
N ILE A 128 -10.23 -6.99 15.31
CA ILE A 128 -10.45 -7.16 13.86
C ILE A 128 -11.27 -5.97 13.32
N PHE A 129 -12.30 -5.52 14.04
CA PHE A 129 -13.04 -4.31 13.69
C PHE A 129 -12.14 -3.05 13.65
N LEU A 130 -11.23 -2.92 14.62
CA LEU A 130 -10.24 -1.83 14.64
C LEU A 130 -9.39 -1.84 13.36
N PHE A 131 -8.83 -3.00 13.01
CA PHE A 131 -8.03 -3.11 11.79
C PHE A 131 -8.86 -2.86 10.53
N ALA A 132 -10.10 -3.37 10.45
CA ALA A 132 -10.98 -3.15 9.32
C ALA A 132 -11.25 -1.64 9.09
N GLY A 133 -11.51 -0.88 10.16
CA GLY A 133 -11.68 0.57 10.07
C GLY A 133 -10.42 1.31 9.64
N LEU A 134 -9.25 0.92 10.16
CA LEU A 134 -7.95 1.49 9.75
C LEU A 134 -7.66 1.21 8.27
N TYR A 135 -7.87 -0.03 7.82
CA TYR A 135 -7.69 -0.42 6.43
C TYR A 135 -8.63 0.36 5.51
N GLN A 136 -9.92 0.50 5.87
CA GLN A 136 -10.85 1.29 5.07
C GLN A 136 -10.41 2.75 4.96
N LYS A 137 -10.04 3.41 6.07
CA LYS A 137 -9.55 4.79 6.04
C LYS A 137 -8.28 4.96 5.21
N ALA A 138 -7.33 4.04 5.34
CA ALA A 138 -6.09 4.06 4.57
C ALA A 138 -6.36 3.87 3.07
N LYS A 139 -7.24 2.93 2.70
CA LYS A 139 -7.67 2.70 1.32
C LYS A 139 -8.32 3.95 0.72
N ASP A 140 -9.25 4.56 1.44
CA ASP A 140 -9.98 5.75 0.97
C ASP A 140 -9.08 6.99 0.90
N ARG A 141 -8.09 7.12 1.81
CA ARG A 141 -7.05 8.14 1.73
C ARG A 141 -6.16 7.92 0.50
N ARG A 142 -5.66 6.70 0.28
CA ARG A 142 -4.82 6.36 -0.89
C ARG A 142 -5.50 6.71 -2.20
N ASN A 143 -6.77 6.34 -2.35
CA ASN A 143 -7.57 6.68 -3.54
C ASN A 143 -7.62 8.19 -3.77
N ARG A 144 -7.89 8.98 -2.72
CA ARG A 144 -7.92 10.45 -2.80
C ARG A 144 -6.54 11.05 -3.12
N GLN A 145 -5.48 10.53 -2.51
CA GLN A 145 -4.11 10.98 -2.75
C GLN A 145 -3.68 10.75 -4.20
N TYR A 146 -3.93 9.56 -4.73
CA TYR A 146 -3.61 9.23 -6.13
C TYR A 146 -4.35 10.16 -7.11
N VAL A 147 -5.64 10.42 -6.89
CA VAL A 147 -6.41 11.41 -7.67
C VAL A 147 -5.82 12.82 -7.51
N GLY A 148 -5.42 13.19 -6.29
CA GLY A 148 -4.81 14.47 -5.97
C GLY A 148 -3.47 14.68 -6.68
N ILE A 149 -2.61 13.67 -6.70
CA ILE A 149 -1.30 13.65 -7.38
C ILE A 149 -1.50 13.92 -8.87
N ILE A 150 -2.41 13.20 -9.53
CA ILE A 150 -2.67 13.38 -10.97
C ILE A 150 -3.17 14.81 -11.24
N LYS A 151 -4.12 15.30 -10.44
CA LYS A 151 -4.64 16.67 -10.55
C LYS A 151 -3.55 17.73 -10.28
N PHE A 152 -2.60 17.44 -9.40
CA PHE A 152 -1.51 18.35 -9.08
C PHE A 152 -0.60 18.58 -10.29
N VAL A 153 -0.24 17.50 -10.99
CA VAL A 153 0.56 17.52 -12.22
C VAL A 153 -0.23 18.12 -13.38
N ASP A 154 -1.51 17.78 -13.51
CA ASP A 154 -2.39 18.38 -14.51
C ASP A 154 -2.39 19.91 -14.45
N ARG A 155 -2.40 20.47 -13.25
CA ARG A 155 -2.33 21.91 -13.06
C ARG A 155 -0.96 22.48 -13.43
N GLN A 156 0.13 21.71 -13.30
CA GLN A 156 1.47 22.17 -13.72
C GLN A 156 1.55 22.43 -15.21
N GLU A 157 0.80 21.68 -16.02
CA GLU A 157 0.75 21.86 -17.46
C GLU A 157 0.24 23.26 -17.86
N SER A 158 -0.73 23.81 -17.13
CA SER A 158 -1.22 25.17 -17.36
C SER A 158 -0.14 26.23 -17.09
N ILE A 159 0.65 26.04 -16.02
CA ILE A 159 1.75 26.93 -15.65
C ILE A 159 2.87 26.83 -16.68
N ARG A 160 3.21 25.61 -17.12
CA ARG A 160 4.20 25.36 -18.18
C ARG A 160 3.81 26.05 -19.49
N LYS A 161 2.53 25.96 -19.88
CA LYS A 161 2.00 26.70 -21.05
C LYS A 161 2.15 28.22 -20.86
N ALA A 162 1.83 28.74 -19.69
CA ALA A 162 1.96 30.17 -19.39
C ALA A 162 3.43 30.67 -19.42
N ILE A 163 4.38 29.86 -18.93
CA ILE A 163 5.83 30.09 -19.08
C ILE A 163 6.21 30.16 -20.57
N GLY A 164 5.79 29.16 -21.36
CA GLY A 164 6.07 29.09 -22.79
C GLY A 164 5.51 30.29 -23.56
N SER A 165 4.27 30.70 -23.26
CA SER A 165 3.62 31.87 -23.85
C SER A 165 4.36 33.17 -23.50
N SER A 166 4.74 33.35 -22.23
CA SER A 166 5.47 34.54 -21.77
C SER A 166 6.85 34.63 -22.43
N SER A 167 7.58 33.50 -22.50
CA SER A 167 8.86 33.41 -23.19
C SER A 167 8.73 33.75 -24.69
N LYS A 168 7.68 33.26 -25.36
CA LYS A 168 7.40 33.59 -26.77
C LYS A 168 7.10 35.08 -26.98
N LEU A 169 6.36 35.72 -26.08
CA LEU A 169 6.07 37.15 -26.12
C LEU A 169 7.34 37.99 -25.96
N ILE A 170 8.18 37.68 -24.96
CA ILE A 170 9.46 38.37 -24.76
C ILE A 170 10.33 38.27 -26.03
N ARG A 171 10.43 37.08 -26.63
CA ARG A 171 11.16 36.90 -27.90
C ARG A 171 10.57 37.72 -29.04
N LYS A 172 9.23 37.83 -29.13
CA LYS A 172 8.54 38.67 -30.13
C LYS A 172 8.87 40.16 -29.90
N TYR A 173 8.83 40.63 -28.67
CA TYR A 173 9.11 42.03 -28.32
C TYR A 173 10.57 42.40 -28.56
N ARG A 174 11.52 41.51 -28.26
CA ARG A 174 12.94 41.68 -28.62
C ARG A 174 13.13 41.86 -30.12
N LYS A 175 12.48 41.03 -30.95
CA LYS A 175 12.54 41.17 -32.43
C LYS A 175 11.96 42.50 -32.92
N ALA A 176 10.93 43.01 -32.25
CA ALA A 176 10.34 44.30 -32.53
C ALA A 176 11.09 45.48 -31.89
N LYS A 177 12.26 45.25 -31.27
CA LYS A 177 13.12 46.26 -30.62
C LYS A 177 12.41 47.05 -29.51
N LEU A 178 11.41 46.47 -28.84
CA LEU A 178 10.83 47.06 -27.63
C LEU A 178 11.87 47.07 -26.51
N ASN A 179 11.93 48.18 -25.77
CA ASN A 179 12.74 48.31 -24.57
C ASN A 179 12.13 47.48 -23.41
N GLU A 180 12.95 47.03 -22.46
CA GLU A 180 12.50 46.37 -21.23
C GLU A 180 11.57 47.24 -20.38
N LYS A 181 11.69 48.57 -20.48
CA LYS A 181 10.79 49.54 -19.84
C LYS A 181 9.43 49.64 -20.53
N ASP A 182 9.25 49.09 -21.73
CA ASP A 182 7.94 49.04 -22.38
C ASP A 182 6.97 48.23 -21.51
N PRO A 183 5.76 48.74 -21.22
CA PRO A 183 4.80 48.06 -20.33
C PRO A 183 4.50 46.62 -20.74
N LYS A 184 4.43 46.31 -22.05
CA LYS A 184 4.16 44.95 -22.55
C LYS A 184 5.34 44.02 -22.30
N PHE A 185 6.56 44.53 -22.46
CA PHE A 185 7.78 43.76 -22.18
C PHE A 185 7.91 43.48 -20.68
N ALA A 186 7.73 44.51 -19.85
CA ALA A 186 7.80 44.40 -18.40
C ALA A 186 6.75 43.40 -17.87
N GLN A 187 5.51 43.47 -18.35
CA GLN A 187 4.44 42.54 -17.97
C GLN A 187 4.77 41.09 -18.35
N ALA A 188 5.20 40.83 -19.58
CA ALA A 188 5.56 39.47 -20.02
C ALA A 188 6.75 38.92 -19.22
N SER A 189 7.72 39.77 -18.87
CA SER A 189 8.89 39.40 -18.06
C SER A 189 8.51 39.09 -16.61
N ALA A 190 7.63 39.90 -16.01
CA ALA A 190 7.08 39.64 -14.69
C ALA A 190 6.28 38.33 -14.65
N GLN A 191 5.44 38.08 -15.66
CA GLN A 191 4.66 36.86 -15.76
C GLN A 191 5.55 35.62 -15.91
N LEU A 192 6.60 35.70 -16.74
CA LEU A 192 7.58 34.62 -16.88
C LEU A 192 8.25 34.33 -15.53
N LYS A 193 8.81 35.35 -14.88
CA LYS A 193 9.50 35.21 -13.59
C LYS A 193 8.58 34.63 -12.52
N TRP A 194 7.34 35.09 -12.45
CA TRP A 194 6.35 34.59 -11.50
C TRP A 194 6.02 33.13 -11.75
N ASN A 195 5.64 32.78 -12.99
CA ASN A 195 5.24 31.41 -13.33
C ASN A 195 6.39 30.41 -13.17
N THR A 196 7.61 30.77 -13.55
CA THR A 196 8.78 29.91 -13.34
C THR A 196 8.99 29.64 -11.86
N ARG A 197 8.96 30.67 -10.99
CA ARG A 197 9.10 30.46 -9.54
C ARG A 197 8.02 29.54 -8.98
N VAL A 198 6.76 29.74 -9.37
CA VAL A 198 5.65 28.90 -8.91
C VAL A 198 5.83 27.46 -9.41
N PHE A 199 6.21 27.28 -10.67
CA PHE A 199 6.49 25.95 -11.23
C PHE A 199 7.62 25.23 -10.48
N ASP A 200 8.73 25.92 -10.19
CA ASP A 200 9.87 25.34 -9.49
C ASP A 200 9.51 24.95 -8.05
N GLN A 201 8.76 25.80 -7.34
CA GLN A 201 8.26 25.50 -6.00
C GLN A 201 7.37 24.27 -6.00
N ARG A 202 6.47 24.16 -6.98
CA ARG A 202 5.54 23.03 -7.08
C ARG A 202 6.22 21.74 -7.52
N THR A 203 7.23 21.84 -8.39
CA THR A 203 8.05 20.69 -8.77
C THR A 203 8.71 20.08 -7.53
N ARG A 204 9.29 20.89 -6.63
CA ARG A 204 9.85 20.41 -5.35
C ARG A 204 8.82 19.75 -4.43
N LEU A 205 7.55 20.16 -4.49
CA LEU A 205 6.50 19.54 -3.68
C LEU A 205 6.08 18.15 -4.19
N THR A 206 6.42 17.80 -5.43
CA THR A 206 6.01 16.53 -6.04
C THR A 206 6.53 15.34 -5.26
N GLU A 207 7.78 15.41 -4.81
CA GLU A 207 8.43 14.36 -4.01
C GLU A 207 7.63 14.06 -2.73
N TYR A 208 7.36 15.07 -1.90
CA TYR A 208 6.60 14.90 -0.66
C TYR A 208 5.19 14.33 -0.89
N ILE A 209 4.50 14.78 -1.95
CA ILE A 209 3.15 14.26 -2.27
C ILE A 209 3.24 12.79 -2.72
N CYS A 210 4.32 12.39 -3.39
CA CYS A 210 4.56 11.01 -3.81
C CYS A 210 4.95 10.08 -2.64
N GLU A 211 5.59 10.61 -1.60
CA GLU A 211 5.96 9.86 -0.39
C GLU A 211 4.79 9.65 0.57
N GLU A 212 3.84 10.58 0.65
CA GLU A 212 2.72 10.53 1.60
C GLU A 212 1.92 9.20 1.57
N PRO A 213 1.57 8.62 0.39
CA PRO A 213 0.91 7.31 0.33
C PRO A 213 1.78 6.16 0.86
N VAL A 214 3.11 6.27 0.75
CA VAL A 214 4.06 5.27 1.25
C VAL A 214 4.06 5.29 2.77
N PHE A 215 4.22 6.47 3.38
CA PHE A 215 4.18 6.62 4.84
C PHE A 215 2.85 6.16 5.44
N ASN A 216 1.72 6.47 4.79
CA ASN A 216 0.41 5.97 5.24
C ASN A 216 0.31 4.44 5.19
N THR A 217 0.93 3.79 4.19
CA THR A 217 0.94 2.33 4.08
C THR A 217 1.84 1.71 5.15
N GLN A 218 3.01 2.31 5.42
CA GLN A 218 3.92 1.88 6.49
C GLN A 218 3.25 1.98 7.87
N ARG A 219 2.54 3.10 8.12
CA ARG A 219 1.72 3.30 9.32
C ARG A 219 0.72 2.16 9.52
N LEU A 220 -0.10 1.87 8.50
CA LEU A 220 -1.05 0.77 8.57
C LEU A 220 -0.35 -0.58 8.80
N GLY A 221 0.85 -0.77 8.25
CA GLY A 221 1.65 -1.97 8.43
C GLY A 221 2.10 -2.21 9.87
N TYR A 222 2.60 -1.21 10.60
CA TYR A 222 2.93 -1.40 12.02
C TYR A 222 1.66 -1.60 12.85
N GLN A 223 0.58 -0.88 12.54
CA GLN A 223 -0.70 -1.01 13.25
C GLN A 223 -1.25 -2.42 13.08
N ALA A 224 -1.21 -2.98 11.87
CA ALA A 224 -1.57 -4.37 11.58
C ALA A 224 -0.79 -5.36 12.45
N ARG A 225 0.55 -5.25 12.44
CA ARG A 225 1.42 -6.13 13.25
C ARG A 225 1.09 -6.03 14.74
N LYS A 226 0.93 -4.82 15.26
CA LYS A 226 0.63 -4.61 16.68
C LYS A 226 -0.73 -5.18 17.08
N ILE A 227 -1.73 -5.03 16.23
CA ILE A 227 -3.05 -5.62 16.46
C ILE A 227 -2.99 -7.16 16.45
N LEU A 228 -2.18 -7.75 15.56
CA LEU A 228 -2.03 -9.22 15.47
C LEU A 228 -1.43 -9.84 16.73
N GLU A 229 -0.54 -9.14 17.44
CA GLU A 229 0.00 -9.59 18.73
C GLU A 229 -1.08 -9.89 19.77
N TYR A 230 -2.26 -9.27 19.66
CA TYR A 230 -3.38 -9.47 20.58
C TYR A 230 -4.47 -10.42 20.06
N ILE A 231 -4.39 -10.84 18.79
CA ILE A 231 -5.37 -11.72 18.15
C ILE A 231 -4.86 -13.18 18.06
N GLN A 232 -3.54 -13.35 18.00
CA GLN A 232 -2.86 -14.64 17.89
C GLN A 232 -2.79 -15.38 19.24
#